data_AF-A0A2T7E0I6-F1
#
_entry.id   AF-A0A2T7E0I6-F1
#
_cell.length_a   1.000
_cell.length_b   1.000
_cell.length_c   1.000
_cell.angle_alpha   90.00
_cell.angle_beta   90.00
_cell.angle_gamma   90.00
#
_symmetry.space_group_name_H-M   'P 1'
#
loop_
_entity.id
_entity.type
_entity.pdbx_description
1 polymer ?
#
loop_
_entity_poly.entity_id
_entity_poly.type
_entity_poly.pdbx_seq_one_letter_code
_entity_poly.pdbx_strand_id
1 'polypeptide(L)'
;MAAEAATAGDRRRRSRAPAGGTAAGNDDGEEQHLNPFLDAAPSASSRVQFRNVASRARWVEEAGAAEVVESKGKLWLTTGVTRGGKLCYNVEEIGFLVERGALIFLNDKDETIGTEAIYEKIAGGKYGCSWDAFQAYKHLKSLGYIVGRYGVPWTMKNSGTCDTTVPPSVVHTDQSFNRVDGTCSNITKLLKEMHIDEISPSFEVYLPNSKFKKSSPGAPSFLLCLLRNKPPSRIELEMVENNFGGIPLKYCHVDNGRVSFLSFDKVALPRLP
;
A
#
# COMPACT_ATOMS: atom_id res chain seq x y z
N MET A 1 -82.37 25.39 -10.59
CA MET A 1 -81.99 25.85 -11.94
C MET A 1 -80.66 25.20 -12.27
N ALA A 2 -80.73 24.00 -12.86
CA ALA A 2 -80.45 23.72 -14.28
C ALA A 2 -78.96 23.33 -14.42
N ALA A 3 -78.64 22.02 -14.40
CA ALA A 3 -78.57 21.11 -15.57
C ALA A 3 -77.30 21.42 -16.40
N GLU A 4 -76.44 20.51 -16.87
CA GLU A 4 -76.49 19.08 -17.26
C GLU A 4 -75.01 18.73 -17.64
N ALA A 5 -74.50 17.52 -17.85
CA ALA A 5 -75.03 16.18 -18.00
C ALA A 5 -73.89 15.16 -17.72
N ALA A 6 -74.28 13.97 -17.30
CA ALA A 6 -73.46 12.76 -17.28
C ALA A 6 -73.97 11.81 -18.39
N THR A 7 -73.08 10.99 -18.96
CA THR A 7 -73.41 9.73 -19.65
C THR A 7 -72.22 8.77 -19.45
N ALA A 8 -72.30 7.76 -18.57
CA ALA A 8 -72.95 6.44 -18.74
C ALA A 8 -72.12 5.47 -19.62
N GLY A 9 -71.44 4.50 -18.99
CA GLY A 9 -71.69 3.05 -19.19
C GLY A 9 -70.33 2.36 -19.36
N ASP A 10 -70.02 1.13 -18.94
CA ASP A 10 -70.84 -0.03 -18.62
C ASP A 10 -70.05 -1.00 -17.70
N ARG A 11 -70.75 -1.73 -16.85
CA ARG A 11 -70.23 -2.80 -15.97
C ARG A 11 -70.63 -4.15 -16.59
N ARG A 12 -69.67 -5.09 -16.77
CA ARG A 12 -69.86 -6.53 -16.46
C ARG A 12 -68.52 -7.29 -16.65
N ARG A 13 -67.83 -7.79 -15.62
CA ARG A 13 -68.08 -8.87 -14.61
C ARG A 13 -67.64 -10.27 -15.08
N ARG A 14 -66.85 -10.94 -14.21
CA ARG A 14 -66.54 -12.39 -14.09
C ARG A 14 -65.41 -12.90 -15.02
N SER A 15 -64.45 -13.74 -14.61
CA SER A 15 -64.45 -14.77 -13.55
C SER A 15 -63.03 -15.24 -13.10
N ARG A 16 -63.05 -15.91 -11.95
CA ARG A 16 -62.04 -16.43 -11.00
C ARG A 16 -61.28 -17.73 -11.43
N ALA A 17 -59.94 -17.71 -11.27
CA ALA A 17 -58.95 -18.66 -10.65
C ALA A 17 -58.95 -20.19 -11.00
N PRO A 18 -58.02 -21.07 -10.50
CA PRO A 18 -56.70 -20.94 -9.83
C PRO A 18 -55.61 -21.99 -10.26
N ALA A 19 -54.48 -22.01 -9.52
CA ALA A 19 -53.70 -23.18 -9.03
C ALA A 19 -52.38 -23.61 -9.73
N GLY A 20 -51.36 -23.86 -8.90
CA GLY A 20 -50.13 -24.58 -9.24
C GLY A 20 -48.95 -24.18 -8.35
N GLY A 21 -48.83 -24.80 -7.18
CA GLY A 21 -47.62 -24.70 -6.33
C GLY A 21 -46.73 -25.92 -6.51
N THR A 22 -45.42 -25.72 -6.31
CA THR A 22 -44.30 -26.66 -6.00
C THR A 22 -43.03 -25.84 -6.25
N ALA A 23 -41.88 -25.98 -5.60
CA ALA A 23 -41.39 -26.67 -4.41
C ALA A 23 -39.99 -26.07 -4.17
N ALA A 24 -39.46 -26.23 -2.96
CA ALA A 24 -38.11 -25.83 -2.57
C ALA A 24 -37.02 -26.35 -3.54
N GLY A 25 -36.06 -25.47 -3.83
CA GLY A 25 -34.74 -25.82 -4.34
C GLY A 25 -33.72 -24.94 -3.64
N ASN A 26 -32.97 -25.52 -2.71
CA ASN A 26 -31.68 -24.98 -2.30
C ASN A 26 -30.79 -24.98 -3.54
N ASP A 27 -30.22 -23.84 -3.88
CA ASP A 27 -29.08 -23.76 -4.79
C ASP A 27 -28.08 -22.77 -4.20
N ASP A 28 -26.99 -23.34 -3.71
CA ASP A 28 -25.86 -22.66 -3.10
C ASP A 28 -25.10 -21.93 -4.21
N GLY A 29 -25.49 -20.69 -4.47
CA GLY A 29 -24.84 -19.81 -5.43
C GLY A 29 -23.67 -19.06 -4.80
N GLU A 30 -22.46 -19.55 -5.04
CA GLU A 30 -21.18 -18.94 -4.71
C GLU A 30 -21.17 -17.41 -4.97
N GLU A 31 -20.94 -16.60 -3.94
CA GLU A 31 -20.67 -15.16 -4.10
C GLU A 31 -19.32 -14.99 -4.82
N GLN A 32 -19.38 -14.93 -6.15
CA GLN A 32 -18.25 -14.57 -6.97
C GLN A 32 -17.85 -13.12 -6.64
N HIS A 33 -16.79 -12.99 -5.83
CA HIS A 33 -16.05 -11.74 -5.64
C HIS A 33 -15.38 -11.32 -6.97
N LEU A 34 -16.18 -10.80 -7.90
CA LEU A 34 -15.69 -10.25 -9.16
C LEU A 34 -15.15 -8.83 -8.91
N ASN A 35 -13.84 -8.66 -9.16
CA ASN A 35 -13.18 -7.36 -9.13
C ASN A 35 -13.74 -6.47 -10.27
N PRO A 36 -14.35 -5.31 -9.98
CA PRO A 36 -15.05 -4.49 -10.99
C PRO A 36 -14.16 -3.83 -12.06
N PHE A 37 -12.86 -4.12 -12.08
CA PHE A 37 -11.87 -3.44 -12.91
C PHE A 37 -11.20 -4.35 -13.95
N LEU A 38 -11.60 -5.62 -14.05
CA LEU A 38 -11.10 -6.55 -15.07
C LEU A 38 -11.98 -6.62 -16.33
N ASP A 39 -13.06 -5.83 -16.42
CA ASP A 39 -13.78 -5.68 -17.68
C ASP A 39 -12.95 -4.85 -18.66
N ALA A 40 -12.47 -5.52 -19.69
CA ALA A 40 -11.70 -4.95 -20.78
C ALA A 40 -12.52 -3.92 -21.56
N ALA A 41 -12.19 -2.63 -21.42
CA ALA A 41 -12.52 -1.56 -22.36
C ALA A 41 -11.57 -0.35 -22.17
N PRO A 42 -11.41 0.52 -23.19
CA PRO A 42 -10.11 0.93 -23.72
C PRO A 42 -9.39 2.03 -22.92
N SER A 43 -8.08 2.12 -23.16
CA SER A 43 -7.11 3.09 -22.66
C SER A 43 -7.54 4.56 -22.80
N ALA A 44 -8.46 5.01 -21.95
CA ALA A 44 -8.65 6.42 -21.67
C ALA A 44 -7.72 6.80 -20.51
N SER A 45 -6.48 7.11 -20.85
CA SER A 45 -5.59 7.84 -19.94
C SER A 45 -6.20 9.23 -19.72
N SER A 46 -7.19 9.31 -18.84
CA SER A 46 -7.67 10.55 -18.26
C SER A 46 -6.49 11.19 -17.54
N ARG A 47 -5.78 12.07 -18.24
CA ARG A 47 -4.78 12.95 -17.64
C ARG A 47 -5.59 13.90 -16.76
N VAL A 48 -5.81 13.49 -15.51
CA VAL A 48 -6.31 14.36 -14.44
C VAL A 48 -5.31 15.52 -14.36
N GLN A 49 -5.64 16.62 -15.01
CA GLN A 49 -4.91 17.88 -14.86
C GLN A 49 -5.29 18.42 -13.49
N PHE A 50 -4.37 18.37 -12.54
CA PHE A 50 -4.53 19.04 -11.25
C PHE A 50 -4.55 20.55 -11.48
N ARG A 51 -5.72 21.12 -11.73
CA ARG A 51 -5.93 22.57 -11.84
C ARG A 51 -5.87 23.30 -10.48
N ASN A 52 -5.38 22.68 -9.41
CA ASN A 52 -5.41 23.24 -8.06
C ASN A 52 -4.10 23.07 -7.29
N VAL A 53 -3.76 24.16 -6.59
CA VAL A 53 -2.60 24.44 -5.72
C VAL A 53 -1.91 23.20 -5.17
N ALA A 54 -0.63 23.06 -5.48
CA ALA A 54 0.22 22.00 -4.95
C ALA A 54 0.42 22.16 -3.44
N SER A 55 0.56 21.03 -2.72
CA SER A 55 0.99 21.05 -1.32
C SER A 55 2.43 21.58 -1.24
N ARG A 56 2.88 22.02 -0.07
CA ARG A 56 4.28 22.44 0.17
C ARG A 56 4.86 21.61 1.31
N ALA A 57 6.05 21.06 1.13
CA ALA A 57 6.75 20.35 2.19
C ALA A 57 8.23 20.73 2.23
N ARG A 58 8.72 20.91 3.46
CA ARG A 58 10.10 21.30 3.78
C ARG A 58 10.92 20.07 4.09
N TRP A 59 12.05 19.93 3.41
CA TRP A 59 13.00 18.87 3.71
C TRP A 59 13.62 19.02 5.10
N VAL A 60 13.71 17.91 5.83
CA VAL A 60 14.39 17.81 7.12
C VAL A 60 15.44 16.71 7.02
N GLU A 61 16.71 17.12 6.92
CA GLU A 61 17.84 16.22 6.66
C GLU A 61 17.96 15.12 7.73
N GLU A 62 17.88 15.50 9.02
CA GLU A 62 17.96 14.58 10.15
C GLU A 62 16.84 13.52 10.17
N ALA A 63 15.66 13.87 9.65
CA ALA A 63 14.52 12.95 9.59
C ALA A 63 14.52 12.10 8.31
N GLY A 64 15.33 12.45 7.31
CA GLY A 64 15.28 11.81 5.99
C GLY A 64 13.93 11.93 5.30
N ALA A 65 13.16 12.98 5.61
CA ALA A 65 11.77 13.16 5.17
C ALA A 65 11.44 14.64 4.98
N ALA A 66 10.32 14.92 4.32
CA ALA A 66 9.79 16.28 4.19
C ALA A 66 8.58 16.50 5.09
N GLU A 67 8.65 17.47 5.99
CA GLU A 67 7.51 17.92 6.81
C GLU A 67 6.58 18.80 5.97
N VAL A 68 5.27 18.52 6.02
CA VAL A 68 4.28 19.29 5.28
C VAL A 68 4.06 20.64 5.95
N VAL A 69 4.33 21.71 5.20
CA VAL A 69 4.09 23.10 5.60
C VAL A 69 2.65 23.51 5.24
N GLU A 70 2.20 23.09 4.06
CA GLU A 70 0.85 23.37 3.57
C GLU A 70 0.30 22.14 2.84
N SER A 71 -0.87 21.67 3.25
CA SER A 71 -1.53 20.53 2.61
C SER A 71 -2.67 21.00 1.72
N LYS A 72 -2.71 20.48 0.48
CA LYS A 72 -3.77 20.74 -0.49
C LYS A 72 -4.36 19.43 -1.00
N GLY A 73 -5.67 19.45 -1.25
CA GLY A 73 -6.40 18.29 -1.72
C GLY A 73 -6.53 17.19 -0.66
N LYS A 74 -6.66 15.94 -1.13
CA LYS A 74 -6.93 14.77 -0.28
C LYS A 74 -5.89 13.66 -0.43
N LEU A 75 -4.81 13.91 -1.18
CA LEU A 75 -3.80 12.89 -1.46
C LEU A 75 -3.11 12.41 -0.17
N TRP A 76 -2.96 13.32 0.78
CA TRP A 76 -2.49 13.05 2.14
C TRP A 76 -3.29 11.98 2.90
N LEU A 77 -4.52 11.62 2.49
CA LEU A 77 -5.25 10.50 3.11
C LEU A 77 -4.55 9.16 2.88
N THR A 78 -3.83 9.02 1.75
CA THR A 78 -3.20 7.76 1.29
C THR A 78 -1.69 7.89 1.05
N THR A 79 -1.10 9.04 1.41
CA THR A 79 0.34 9.32 1.32
C THR A 79 0.82 10.04 2.57
N GLY A 80 2.07 9.81 2.94
CA GLY A 80 2.71 10.39 4.10
C GLY A 80 2.39 9.64 5.40
N VAL A 81 3.23 9.86 6.38
CA VAL A 81 3.11 9.35 7.74
C VAL A 81 2.95 10.51 8.72
N THR A 82 2.25 10.27 9.82
CA THR A 82 2.15 11.26 10.89
C THR A 82 3.26 11.00 11.91
N ARG A 83 4.11 12.00 12.13
CA ARG A 83 5.22 12.00 13.12
C ARG A 83 5.04 13.21 14.02
N GLY A 84 4.82 12.96 15.31
CA GLY A 84 4.58 14.02 16.30
C GLY A 84 3.48 15.01 15.94
N GLY A 85 2.37 14.50 15.38
CA GLY A 85 1.22 15.29 14.97
C GLY A 85 1.40 16.04 13.65
N LYS A 86 2.60 15.99 13.04
CA LYS A 86 2.87 16.57 11.72
C LYS A 86 2.82 15.50 10.64
N LEU A 87 2.33 15.86 9.46
CA LEU A 87 2.39 15.02 8.28
C LEU A 87 3.77 15.14 7.65
N CYS A 88 4.40 14.01 7.36
CA CYS A 88 5.69 13.94 6.69
C CYS A 88 5.59 13.02 5.48
N TYR A 89 6.33 13.33 4.41
CA TYR A 89 6.48 12.49 3.23
C TYR A 89 7.86 11.86 3.21
N ASN A 90 7.91 10.55 2.96
CA ASN A 90 9.16 9.83 2.69
C ASN A 90 9.67 10.16 1.27
N VAL A 91 10.93 9.83 1.01
CA VAL A 91 11.62 10.16 -0.26
C VAL A 91 10.86 9.68 -1.51
N GLU A 92 10.36 8.44 -1.53
CA GLU A 92 9.57 7.90 -2.65
C GLU A 92 8.25 8.64 -2.86
N GLU A 93 7.64 9.11 -1.78
CA GLU A 93 6.37 9.83 -1.82
C GLU A 93 6.59 11.26 -2.33
N ILE A 94 7.66 11.92 -1.89
CA ILE A 94 8.07 13.23 -2.40
C ILE A 94 8.30 13.13 -3.90
N GLY A 95 9.11 12.17 -4.36
CA GLY A 95 9.40 11.98 -5.78
C GLY A 95 8.13 11.82 -6.62
N PHE A 96 7.21 10.96 -6.16
CA PHE A 96 5.95 10.72 -6.85
C PHE A 96 5.06 11.98 -6.89
N LEU A 97 4.96 12.71 -5.77
CA LEU A 97 4.12 13.90 -5.67
C LEU A 97 4.67 15.08 -6.49
N VAL A 98 5.99 15.27 -6.50
CA VAL A 98 6.65 16.31 -7.29
C VAL A 98 6.48 16.02 -8.79
N GLU A 99 6.74 14.79 -9.24
CA GLU A 99 6.51 14.40 -10.65
C GLU A 99 5.04 14.56 -11.08
N ARG A 100 4.10 14.40 -10.15
CA ARG A 100 2.67 14.61 -10.40
C ARG A 100 2.26 16.08 -10.43
N GLY A 101 3.14 17.00 -10.03
CA GLY A 101 2.83 18.42 -9.83
C GLY A 101 1.94 18.68 -8.61
N ALA A 102 1.88 17.73 -7.67
CA ALA A 102 1.03 17.80 -6.48
C ALA A 102 1.77 18.33 -5.23
N LEU A 103 3.09 18.49 -5.31
CA LEU A 103 3.94 18.97 -4.22
C LEU A 103 5.02 19.93 -4.75
N ILE A 104 5.16 21.07 -4.09
CA ILE A 104 6.31 21.97 -4.17
C ILE A 104 7.27 21.57 -3.03
N PHE A 105 8.45 21.12 -3.42
CA PHE A 105 9.48 20.66 -2.50
C PHE A 105 10.37 21.83 -2.09
N LEU A 106 10.57 22.03 -0.77
CA LEU A 106 11.30 23.16 -0.21
C LEU A 106 12.57 22.71 0.53
N ASN A 107 13.60 23.54 0.51
CA ASN A 107 14.80 23.38 1.35
C ASN A 107 14.56 23.89 2.78
N ASP A 108 15.58 23.80 3.61
CA ASP A 108 15.62 24.30 4.99
C ASP A 108 15.32 25.81 5.11
N LYS A 109 15.55 26.57 4.04
CA LYS A 109 15.31 28.02 3.93
C LYS A 109 13.96 28.38 3.27
N ASP A 110 13.06 27.42 3.10
CA ASP A 110 11.76 27.59 2.43
C ASP A 110 11.82 27.97 0.94
N GLU A 111 12.97 27.78 0.30
CA GLU A 111 13.15 27.99 -1.13
C GLU A 111 12.73 26.74 -1.91
N THR A 112 12.13 26.93 -3.08
CA THR A 112 11.71 25.80 -3.93
C THR A 112 12.93 25.12 -4.53
N ILE A 113 12.98 23.79 -4.42
CA ILE A 113 13.99 22.96 -5.04
C ILE A 113 13.39 22.24 -6.24
N GLY A 114 14.18 22.06 -7.30
CA GLY A 114 13.77 21.28 -8.45
C GLY A 114 13.75 19.77 -8.19
N THR A 115 13.24 19.03 -9.18
CA THR A 115 13.15 17.57 -9.16
C THR A 115 14.51 16.87 -9.05
N GLU A 116 15.58 17.51 -9.50
CA GLU A 116 16.94 17.00 -9.45
C GLU A 116 17.36 16.65 -8.02
N ALA A 117 17.04 17.50 -7.04
CA ALA A 117 17.43 17.28 -5.66
C ALA A 117 16.73 16.06 -5.03
N ILE A 118 15.49 15.75 -5.43
CA ILE A 118 14.82 14.53 -4.94
C ILE A 118 15.42 13.28 -5.62
N TYR A 119 15.80 13.36 -6.89
CA TYR A 119 16.50 12.25 -7.56
C TYR A 119 17.88 11.99 -6.98
N GLU A 120 18.62 13.02 -6.59
CA GLU A 120 19.89 12.86 -5.85
C GLU A 120 19.68 12.12 -4.52
N LYS A 121 18.59 12.42 -3.80
CA LYS A 121 18.24 11.73 -2.55
C LYS A 121 17.86 10.26 -2.77
N ILE A 122 17.13 9.96 -3.85
CA ILE A 122 16.79 8.58 -4.25
C ILE A 122 18.04 7.81 -4.68
N ALA A 123 18.87 8.41 -5.55
CA ALA A 123 20.10 7.80 -6.05
C ALA A 123 21.14 7.58 -4.95
N GLY A 124 21.16 8.45 -3.94
CA GLY A 124 22.05 8.31 -2.79
C GLY A 124 21.72 7.10 -1.91
N GLY A 125 20.47 6.60 -1.92
CA GLY A 125 20.05 5.41 -1.17
C GLY A 125 20.06 5.56 0.36
N LYS A 126 20.24 6.78 0.90
CA LYS A 126 20.51 7.03 2.33
C LYS A 126 19.27 7.11 3.22
N TYR A 127 18.07 7.15 2.65
CA TYR A 127 16.83 7.44 3.39
C TYR A 127 15.77 6.31 3.27
N GLY A 128 16.23 5.07 3.13
CA GLY A 128 15.36 3.89 3.02
C GLY A 128 14.59 3.82 1.70
N CYS A 129 15.05 4.51 0.66
CA CYS A 129 14.49 4.46 -0.69
C CYS A 129 15.63 4.29 -1.70
N SER A 130 15.59 3.21 -2.47
CA SER A 130 16.42 3.00 -3.66
C SER A 130 15.67 3.45 -4.92
N TRP A 131 16.38 3.54 -6.05
CA TRP A 131 15.76 3.80 -7.34
C TRP A 131 14.67 2.78 -7.68
N ASP A 132 14.92 1.49 -7.46
CA ASP A 132 13.95 0.43 -7.72
C ASP A 132 12.73 0.53 -6.82
N ALA A 133 12.94 0.87 -5.54
CA ALA A 133 11.84 1.11 -4.60
C ALA A 133 10.97 2.29 -5.07
N PHE A 134 11.59 3.37 -5.54
CA PHE A 134 10.87 4.51 -6.09
C PHE A 134 10.05 4.16 -7.33
N GLN A 135 10.63 3.41 -8.29
CA GLN A 135 9.92 2.99 -9.50
C GLN A 135 8.73 2.07 -9.17
N ALA A 136 8.93 1.10 -8.27
CA ALA A 136 7.86 0.22 -7.80
C ALA A 136 6.74 0.99 -7.10
N TYR A 137 7.10 1.89 -6.19
CA TYR A 137 6.15 2.77 -5.49
C TYR A 137 5.34 3.62 -6.48
N LYS A 138 6.02 4.31 -7.41
CA LYS A 138 5.41 5.15 -8.44
C LYS A 138 4.44 4.36 -9.30
N HIS A 139 4.81 3.15 -9.71
CA HIS A 139 3.95 2.28 -10.51
C HIS A 139 2.68 1.90 -9.74
N LEU A 140 2.81 1.38 -8.51
CA LEU A 140 1.67 0.99 -7.68
C LEU A 140 0.74 2.18 -7.36
N LYS A 141 1.31 3.34 -7.00
CA LYS A 141 0.53 4.56 -6.76
C LYS A 141 -0.23 5.03 -7.99
N SER A 142 0.35 4.88 -9.18
CA SER A 142 -0.29 5.26 -10.44
C SER A 142 -1.49 4.37 -10.78
N LEU A 143 -1.50 3.12 -10.30
CA LEU A 143 -2.64 2.20 -10.37
C LEU A 143 -3.70 2.45 -9.27
N GLY A 144 -3.45 3.39 -8.36
CA GLY A 144 -4.39 3.77 -7.29
C GLY A 144 -4.22 3.00 -5.98
N TYR A 145 -3.24 2.10 -5.89
CA TYR A 145 -2.95 1.41 -4.62
C TYR A 145 -2.52 2.40 -3.54
N ILE A 146 -2.78 2.00 -2.29
CA ILE A 146 -2.23 2.66 -1.12
C ILE A 146 -0.98 1.89 -0.73
N VAL A 147 0.15 2.58 -0.62
CA VAL A 147 1.47 1.96 -0.45
C VAL A 147 2.12 2.59 0.77
N GLY A 148 2.42 1.79 1.77
CA GLY A 148 3.18 2.18 2.96
C GLY A 148 4.52 1.45 3.01
N ARG A 149 5.52 2.02 3.67
CA ARG A 149 6.79 1.30 3.93
C ARG A 149 6.54 0.17 4.93
N TYR A 150 7.06 -1.01 4.62
CA TYR A 150 6.95 -2.15 5.53
C TYR A 150 7.62 -1.87 6.87
N GLY A 151 6.95 -2.22 7.97
CA GLY A 151 7.47 -2.03 9.33
C GLY A 151 7.52 -0.56 9.79
N VAL A 152 7.01 0.37 9.00
CA VAL A 152 6.97 1.80 9.35
C VAL A 152 5.53 2.20 9.70
N PRO A 153 5.23 2.52 10.97
CA PRO A 153 3.87 2.87 11.36
C PRO A 153 3.38 4.14 10.64
N TRP A 154 2.14 4.12 10.17
CA TRP A 154 1.49 5.26 9.53
C TRP A 154 1.32 6.47 10.45
N THR A 155 1.19 6.26 11.76
CA THR A 155 1.05 7.32 12.77
C THR A 155 1.87 6.95 14.00
N MET A 156 2.82 7.80 14.38
CA MET A 156 3.51 7.74 15.67
C MET A 156 2.90 8.77 16.60
N LYS A 157 2.43 8.33 17.78
CA LYS A 157 2.04 9.25 18.85
C LYS A 157 3.31 9.73 19.56
N ASN A 158 3.35 11.01 19.93
CA ASN A 158 4.37 11.50 20.85
C ASN A 158 4.08 10.88 22.23
N SER A 159 4.90 9.91 22.64
CA SER A 159 4.97 9.54 24.05
C SER A 159 5.70 10.67 24.77
N GLY A 160 4.95 11.57 25.40
CA GLY A 160 5.51 12.41 26.45
C GLY A 160 5.94 11.50 27.59
N THR A 161 7.22 11.55 27.93
CA THR A 161 7.84 10.92 29.12
C THR A 161 7.94 9.40 29.10
N CYS A 162 9.14 8.91 29.42
CA CYS A 162 9.46 7.52 29.67
C CYS A 162 8.65 7.00 30.87
N ASP A 163 7.78 6.03 30.61
CA ASP A 163 7.46 5.01 31.59
C ASP A 163 7.33 3.67 30.86
N THR A 164 8.33 2.82 31.11
CA THR A 164 8.39 1.44 30.67
C THR A 164 7.23 0.67 31.28
N THR A 165 6.17 0.47 30.51
CA THR A 165 5.23 -0.63 30.71
C THR A 165 4.92 -1.28 29.36
N VAL A 166 5.76 -2.24 29.00
CA VAL A 166 5.56 -3.16 27.88
C VAL A 166 4.53 -4.21 28.30
N PRO A 167 3.43 -4.45 27.56
CA PRO A 167 2.64 -5.67 27.70
C PRO A 167 3.35 -6.83 26.98
N PRO A 168 3.28 -8.06 27.51
CA PRO A 168 4.18 -9.14 27.11
C PRO A 168 3.75 -9.77 25.80
N SER A 169 4.70 -9.96 24.88
CA SER A 169 4.65 -11.02 23.87
C SER A 169 6.05 -11.48 23.49
N VAL A 170 6.44 -12.56 24.17
CA VAL A 170 7.20 -13.74 23.71
C VAL A 170 8.69 -13.56 23.36
N VAL A 171 9.50 -13.82 24.40
CA VAL A 171 10.87 -14.38 24.45
C VAL A 171 12.01 -13.49 23.96
N HIS A 172 12.46 -12.61 24.86
CA HIS A 172 13.87 -12.29 25.02
C HIS A 172 14.50 -13.33 25.95
N THR A 173 15.39 -14.16 25.41
CA THR A 173 16.39 -14.85 26.24
C THR A 173 17.60 -13.95 26.34
N ASP A 174 17.62 -13.08 27.35
CA ASP A 174 18.85 -12.50 27.86
C ASP A 174 19.43 -13.44 28.91
N GLN A 175 20.62 -13.98 28.64
CA GLN A 175 21.52 -14.45 29.69
C GLN A 175 22.81 -13.63 29.61
N SER A 176 22.93 -12.69 30.54
CA SER A 176 24.19 -12.08 30.92
C SER A 176 25.09 -13.17 31.53
N PHE A 177 26.33 -13.34 31.05
CA PHE A 177 27.52 -13.60 31.87
C PHE A 177 28.81 -13.26 31.10
N ASN A 178 29.83 -12.90 31.88
CA ASN A 178 31.11 -12.33 31.48
C ASN A 178 32.01 -13.22 30.58
N ARG A 179 32.93 -12.49 29.92
CA ARG A 179 34.29 -12.82 29.45
C ARG A 179 34.48 -13.48 28.07
N VAL A 180 35.12 -12.68 27.21
CA VAL A 180 36.12 -13.02 26.18
C VAL A 180 35.75 -14.15 25.22
N ASP A 181 35.28 -13.79 24.04
CA ASP A 181 36.13 -13.91 22.84
C ASP A 181 35.63 -12.94 21.76
N GLY A 182 36.52 -12.05 21.34
CA GLY A 182 36.23 -11.04 20.33
C GLY A 182 36.20 -11.69 18.95
N THR A 183 35.28 -11.24 18.11
CA THR A 183 35.34 -11.12 16.62
C THR A 183 34.00 -11.42 15.94
N CYS A 184 33.07 -12.19 16.54
CA CYS A 184 31.83 -12.58 15.85
C CYS A 184 30.70 -11.53 15.85
N SER A 185 30.61 -10.65 16.86
CA SER A 185 29.52 -9.65 16.96
C SER A 185 29.61 -8.57 15.87
N ASN A 186 30.83 -8.23 15.45
CA ASN A 186 31.04 -7.26 14.38
C ASN A 186 30.64 -7.82 13.02
N ILE A 187 30.86 -9.10 12.75
CA ILE A 187 30.50 -9.71 11.47
C ILE A 187 28.99 -9.75 11.30
N THR A 188 28.20 -10.23 12.27
CA THR A 188 26.74 -10.27 12.13
C THR A 188 26.12 -8.88 11.96
N LYS A 189 26.70 -7.87 12.63
CA LYS A 189 26.32 -6.47 12.45
C LYS A 189 26.69 -5.97 11.04
N LEU A 190 27.91 -6.27 10.58
CA LEU A 190 28.40 -5.91 9.24
C LEU A 190 27.60 -6.63 8.13
N LEU A 191 27.23 -7.91 8.28
CA LEU A 191 26.47 -8.68 7.29
C LEU A 191 25.00 -8.20 7.21
N LYS A 192 24.41 -7.77 8.33
CA LYS A 192 23.12 -7.08 8.36
C LYS A 192 23.19 -5.71 7.69
N GLU A 193 24.26 -4.96 7.94
CA GLU A 193 24.55 -3.69 7.26
C GLU A 193 24.90 -3.88 5.76
N MET A 194 25.43 -5.05 5.38
CA MET A 194 25.76 -5.44 3.99
C MET A 194 24.57 -6.03 3.21
N HIS A 195 23.40 -6.22 3.83
CA HIS A 195 22.21 -6.82 3.21
C HIS A 195 22.50 -8.10 2.40
N ILE A 196 23.06 -9.12 3.05
CA ILE A 196 23.23 -10.43 2.43
C ILE A 196 21.86 -11.12 2.34
N ASP A 197 21.33 -11.19 1.11
CA ASP A 197 20.41 -12.20 0.56
C ASP A 197 19.12 -12.57 1.33
N GLU A 198 18.64 -11.80 2.30
CA GLU A 198 17.33 -12.06 2.91
C GLU A 198 16.22 -11.24 2.21
N ILE A 199 15.25 -11.94 1.62
CA ILE A 199 14.05 -11.35 1.03
C ILE A 199 13.27 -10.68 2.16
N SER A 200 13.30 -9.35 2.18
CA SER A 200 12.52 -8.54 3.12
C SER A 200 11.52 -7.69 2.35
N PRO A 201 10.27 -7.58 2.84
CA PRO A 201 9.32 -6.67 2.23
C PRO A 201 9.78 -5.22 2.33
N SER A 202 9.62 -4.48 1.25
CA SER A 202 9.87 -3.04 1.17
C SER A 202 8.58 -2.25 1.40
N PHE A 203 7.43 -2.77 0.96
CA PHE A 203 6.15 -2.08 1.08
C PHE A 203 5.01 -2.98 1.55
N GLU A 204 4.09 -2.37 2.29
CA GLU A 204 2.73 -2.87 2.56
C GLU A 204 1.80 -2.24 1.52
N VAL A 205 1.07 -3.06 0.77
CA VAL A 205 0.22 -2.59 -0.32
C VAL A 205 -1.25 -2.93 -0.03
N TYR A 206 -2.10 -1.91 -0.11
CA TYR A 206 -3.54 -2.01 0.11
C TYR A 206 -4.29 -1.62 -1.14
N LEU A 207 -5.43 -2.28 -1.37
CA LEU A 207 -6.36 -1.93 -2.44
C LEU A 207 -6.80 -0.45 -2.36
N PRO A 208 -7.13 0.17 -3.50
CA PRO A 208 -7.73 1.50 -3.52
C PRO A 208 -8.99 1.55 -2.64
N ASN A 209 -8.97 2.38 -1.60
CA ASN A 209 -10.07 2.47 -0.64
C ASN A 209 -10.29 3.92 -0.18
N SER A 210 -11.46 4.48 -0.52
CA SER A 210 -11.83 5.86 -0.16
C SER A 210 -12.05 6.06 1.34
N LYS A 211 -12.25 4.98 2.10
CA LYS A 211 -12.45 4.97 3.55
C LYS A 211 -11.18 4.57 4.31
N PHE A 212 -10.03 4.47 3.64
CA PHE A 212 -8.76 4.13 4.28
C PHE A 212 -8.44 5.09 5.42
N LYS A 213 -8.00 4.54 6.56
CA LYS A 213 -7.58 5.31 7.73
C LYS A 213 -6.16 4.92 8.11
N LYS A 214 -5.25 5.88 8.11
CA LYS A 214 -3.86 5.68 8.56
C LYS A 214 -3.75 5.17 10.00
N SER A 215 -4.68 5.54 10.87
CA SER A 215 -4.73 5.07 12.25
C SER A 215 -5.19 3.61 12.40
N SER A 216 -5.82 3.06 11.36
CA SER A 216 -6.31 1.69 11.33
C SER A 216 -6.34 1.22 9.87
N PRO A 217 -5.17 0.94 9.27
CA PRO A 217 -5.05 0.66 7.84
C PRO A 217 -5.65 -0.70 7.44
N GLY A 218 -5.91 -1.58 8.42
CA GLY A 218 -6.31 -2.96 8.18
C GLY A 218 -5.13 -3.84 7.78
N ALA A 219 -5.42 -5.05 7.30
CA ALA A 219 -4.41 -5.94 6.73
C ALA A 219 -4.07 -5.49 5.30
N PRO A 220 -2.78 -5.48 4.91
CA PRO A 220 -2.39 -5.24 3.53
C PRO A 220 -2.88 -6.38 2.63
N SER A 221 -3.15 -6.04 1.38
CA SER A 221 -3.56 -7.00 0.35
C SER A 221 -2.39 -7.89 -0.08
N PHE A 222 -1.18 -7.34 -0.07
CA PHE A 222 0.07 -8.10 -0.21
C PHE A 222 1.25 -7.28 0.33
N LEU A 223 2.35 -7.96 0.61
CA LEU A 223 3.64 -7.33 0.89
C LEU A 223 4.50 -7.37 -0.38
N LEU A 224 5.15 -6.25 -0.71
CA LEU A 224 6.01 -6.16 -1.89
C LEU A 224 7.48 -6.31 -1.50
N CYS A 225 8.13 -7.33 -2.05
CA CYS A 225 9.56 -7.59 -1.92
C CYS A 225 10.27 -7.16 -3.21
N LEU A 226 11.28 -6.30 -3.12
CA LEU A 226 12.10 -5.92 -4.28
C LEU A 226 13.12 -7.03 -4.56
N LEU A 227 13.11 -7.56 -5.78
CA LEU A 227 14.11 -8.50 -6.25
C LEU A 227 15.40 -7.77 -6.59
N ARG A 228 16.49 -8.22 -5.99
CA ARG A 228 17.84 -7.79 -6.34
C ARG A 228 18.35 -8.61 -7.53
N ASN A 229 19.56 -8.32 -8.00
CA ASN A 229 20.20 -8.88 -9.20
C ASN A 229 20.31 -10.43 -9.25
N LYS A 230 19.90 -11.15 -8.19
CA LYS A 230 19.87 -12.60 -8.13
C LYS A 230 18.44 -13.07 -7.86
N PRO A 231 17.90 -14.02 -8.65
CA PRO A 231 16.60 -14.59 -8.37
C PRO A 231 16.62 -15.31 -7.01
N PRO A 232 15.53 -15.21 -6.23
CA PRO A 232 15.46 -15.81 -4.91
C PRO A 232 15.50 -17.34 -5.01
N SER A 233 16.15 -17.99 -4.06
CA SER A 233 16.13 -19.46 -4.00
C SER A 233 14.76 -19.96 -3.54
N ARG A 234 14.40 -21.19 -3.92
CA ARG A 234 13.14 -21.79 -3.49
C ARG A 234 13.01 -21.88 -1.96
N ILE A 235 14.12 -22.19 -1.29
CA ILE A 235 14.16 -22.29 0.18
C ILE A 235 13.92 -20.92 0.82
N GLU A 236 14.52 -19.85 0.27
CA GLU A 236 14.25 -18.48 0.71
C GLU A 236 12.77 -18.11 0.54
N LEU A 237 12.18 -18.38 -0.63
CA LEU A 237 10.75 -18.12 -0.88
C LEU A 237 9.85 -18.84 0.15
N GLU A 238 10.07 -20.16 0.34
CA GLU A 238 9.27 -20.97 1.27
C GLU A 238 9.45 -20.52 2.74
N MET A 239 10.66 -20.14 3.17
CA MET A 239 10.87 -19.61 4.53
C MET A 239 10.15 -18.27 4.72
N VAL A 240 10.27 -17.38 3.74
CA VAL A 240 9.76 -16.01 3.80
C VAL A 240 8.22 -16.04 3.81
N GLU A 241 7.57 -16.82 2.96
CA GLU A 241 6.09 -16.96 2.96
C GLU A 241 5.53 -17.39 4.32
N ASN A 242 6.22 -18.30 5.01
CA ASN A 242 5.81 -18.77 6.34
C ASN A 242 5.95 -17.70 7.44
N ASN A 243 6.81 -16.70 7.24
CA ASN A 243 7.13 -15.70 8.25
C ASN A 243 6.13 -14.53 8.31
N PHE A 244 5.32 -14.28 7.26
CA PHE A 244 4.46 -13.09 7.16
C PHE A 244 2.98 -13.35 7.43
N GLY A 245 2.67 -14.32 8.29
CA GLY A 245 1.33 -14.49 8.86
C GLY A 245 0.22 -14.75 7.84
N GLY A 246 0.55 -15.36 6.69
CA GLY A 246 -0.40 -15.66 5.62
C GLY A 246 -0.74 -14.48 4.70
N ILE A 247 -0.09 -13.31 4.85
CA ILE A 247 -0.24 -12.21 3.91
C ILE A 247 0.49 -12.55 2.60
N PRO A 248 -0.16 -12.45 1.43
CA PRO A 248 0.49 -12.78 0.16
C PRO A 248 1.74 -11.94 -0.11
N LEU A 249 2.77 -12.57 -0.66
CA LEU A 249 3.97 -11.89 -1.13
C LEU A 249 3.92 -11.65 -2.63
N LYS A 250 4.37 -10.47 -3.04
CA LYS A 250 4.65 -10.14 -4.43
C LYS A 250 6.08 -9.68 -4.58
N TYR A 251 6.71 -10.12 -5.66
CA TYR A 251 8.09 -9.82 -5.96
C TYR A 251 8.13 -8.81 -7.09
N CYS A 252 8.93 -7.77 -6.93
CA CYS A 252 9.05 -6.71 -7.91
C CYS A 252 10.45 -6.70 -8.49
N HIS A 253 10.55 -6.82 -9.80
CA HIS A 253 11.80 -6.60 -10.53
C HIS A 253 11.69 -5.31 -11.34
N VAL A 254 12.69 -4.45 -11.19
CA VAL A 254 12.81 -3.20 -11.96
C VAL A 254 14.02 -3.34 -12.87
N ASP A 255 13.78 -3.24 -14.19
CA ASP A 255 14.84 -3.31 -15.20
C ASP A 255 14.56 -2.29 -16.29
N ASN A 256 15.55 -1.45 -16.61
CA ASN A 256 15.47 -0.40 -17.63
C ASN A 256 14.16 0.43 -17.58
N GLY A 257 13.69 0.76 -16.37
CA GLY A 257 12.46 1.54 -16.14
C GLY A 257 11.15 0.75 -16.29
N ARG A 258 11.22 -0.55 -16.56
CA ARG A 258 10.06 -1.46 -16.55
C ARG A 258 9.93 -2.09 -15.17
N VAL A 259 8.70 -2.08 -14.66
CA VAL A 259 8.35 -2.66 -13.36
C VAL A 259 7.56 -3.94 -13.62
N SER A 260 8.06 -5.07 -13.17
CA SER A 260 7.42 -6.38 -13.29
C SER A 260 7.06 -6.93 -11.92
N PHE A 261 5.83 -7.42 -11.76
CA PHE A 261 5.36 -8.06 -10.53
C PHE A 261 5.24 -9.57 -10.76
N LEU A 262 5.82 -10.34 -9.86
CA LEU A 262 5.78 -11.81 -9.86
C LEU A 262 5.13 -12.32 -8.57
N SER A 263 4.44 -13.44 -8.70
CA SER A 263 3.94 -14.26 -7.60
C SER A 263 4.39 -15.68 -7.86
N PHE A 264 4.76 -16.40 -6.81
CA PHE A 264 5.15 -17.79 -6.89
C PHE A 264 4.09 -18.62 -6.19
N ASP A 265 3.60 -19.64 -6.87
CA ASP A 265 2.60 -20.55 -6.34
C ASP A 265 3.13 -21.98 -6.43
N LYS A 266 2.85 -22.77 -5.38
CA LYS A 266 3.16 -24.19 -5.37
C LYS A 266 2.02 -24.98 -6.02
N VAL A 267 2.25 -25.49 -7.22
CA VAL A 267 1.30 -26.36 -7.93
C VAL A 267 1.74 -27.82 -7.82
N ALA A 268 0.87 -28.69 -7.30
CA ALA A 268 1.09 -30.12 -7.30
C ALA A 268 0.59 -30.72 -8.62
N LEU A 269 1.49 -31.36 -9.38
CA LEU A 269 1.11 -32.05 -10.62
C LEU A 269 0.64 -33.48 -10.32
N PRO A 270 -0.38 -33.99 -11.05
CA PRO A 270 -0.78 -35.39 -10.94
C PRO A 270 0.39 -36.32 -11.25
N ARG A 271 0.57 -37.37 -10.46
CA ARG A 271 1.49 -38.46 -10.81
C ARG A 271 0.76 -39.40 -11.77
N LEU A 272 1.27 -39.54 -12.99
CA LEU A 272 0.76 -40.53 -13.93
C LEU A 272 1.09 -41.95 -13.41
N PRO A 273 0.20 -42.93 -13.61
CA PRO A 273 0.36 -44.31 -13.16
C PRO A 273 1.55 -45.03 -13.80
#